data_AF-A0A6V8MXS2-F1
#
_entry.id   AF-A0A6V8MXS2-F1
#
_cell.length_a   1.000
_cell.length_b   1.000
_cell.length_c   1.000
_cell.angle_alpha   90.00
_cell.angle_beta   90.00
_cell.angle_gamma   90.00
#
_symmetry.space_group_name_H-M   'P 1'
#
loop_
_entity.id
_entity.type
_entity.pdbx_description
1 polymer ?
#
loop_
_entity_poly.entity_id
_entity_poly.type
_entity_poly.pdbx_seq_one_letter_code
_entity_poly.pdbx_strand_id
1 'polypeptide(L)'
;MKSLGTWDWHGRRYESEKNSNGKDYLMATILYVTANVKAEAASRSLLLGSEFLEEYLRLNPRDEVQVLDVYRDSIQRVDQDVLNAWTRVERGEDHALLSDEERHKINRIWRMADQFLRCDKYVFVTHSLNLWLPAEFKMYVDATCVLDRTYRLTPNGSEGMLRGLPRKSLHLHAATAYSLAGERDQSVAYLRSVLNVLGVAHQETVLLKGDDPETGSWEEYETVRSKLLGLARTF
;
A
#
# COMPACT_ATOMS: atom_id res chain seq x y z
N MET A 1 19.16 0.03 -32.41
CA MET A 1 17.85 -0.57 -32.77
C MET A 1 17.04 -0.65 -31.49
N LYS A 2 16.05 0.23 -31.29
CA LYS A 2 15.17 0.19 -30.11
C LYS A 2 14.33 -1.09 -30.19
N SER A 3 14.37 -1.95 -29.17
CA SER A 3 13.50 -3.13 -29.13
C SER A 3 12.05 -2.67 -29.04
N LEU A 4 11.17 -3.30 -29.81
CA LEU A 4 9.73 -3.12 -29.73
C LEU A 4 9.28 -3.77 -28.41
N GLY A 5 8.84 -2.95 -27.46
CA GLY A 5 8.39 -3.41 -26.13
C GLY A 5 7.23 -4.40 -26.23
N THR A 6 7.27 -5.43 -25.39
CA THR A 6 6.17 -6.38 -25.21
C THR A 6 5.09 -5.77 -24.33
N TRP A 7 3.83 -6.06 -24.68
CA TRP A 7 2.64 -5.63 -23.94
C TRP A 7 2.22 -6.74 -22.98
N ASP A 8 1.89 -6.41 -21.73
CA ASP A 8 1.10 -7.32 -20.89
C ASP A 8 -0.41 -7.10 -21.06
N TRP A 9 -1.19 -8.01 -20.48
CA TRP A 9 -2.65 -7.97 -20.44
C TRP A 9 -3.22 -6.69 -19.79
N HIS A 10 -2.39 -5.85 -19.16
CA HIS A 10 -2.76 -4.56 -18.55
C HIS A 10 -2.34 -3.35 -19.39
N GLY A 11 -1.86 -3.56 -20.62
CA GLY A 11 -1.47 -2.48 -21.53
C GLY A 11 -0.19 -1.75 -21.11
N ARG A 12 0.68 -2.38 -20.30
CA ARG A 12 1.98 -1.80 -19.95
C ARG A 12 3.02 -2.08 -21.03
N ARG A 13 3.78 -1.04 -21.36
CA ARG A 13 4.99 -1.12 -22.17
C ARG A 13 6.15 -1.41 -21.24
N TYR A 14 6.75 -2.59 -21.33
CA TYR A 14 8.03 -2.85 -20.68
C TYR A 14 9.14 -2.25 -21.55
N GLU A 15 9.71 -1.12 -21.13
CA GLU A 15 10.96 -0.63 -21.71
C GLU A 15 12.11 -1.40 -21.08
N SER A 16 12.44 -2.54 -21.70
CA SER A 16 13.63 -3.31 -21.35
C SER A 16 14.87 -2.61 -21.91
N GLU A 17 15.68 -1.98 -21.05
CA GLU A 17 17.06 -1.64 -21.38
C GLU A 17 18.01 -2.62 -20.69
N LYS A 18 19.00 -3.10 -21.46
CA LYS A 18 20.04 -3.97 -20.95
C LYS A 18 20.99 -3.16 -20.05
N ASN A 19 21.22 -3.63 -18.82
CA ASN A 19 22.29 -3.11 -17.98
C ASN A 19 23.68 -3.47 -18.56
N SER A 20 24.76 -2.98 -17.93
CA SER A 20 26.15 -3.25 -18.33
C SER A 20 26.51 -4.75 -18.44
N ASN A 21 25.68 -5.62 -17.86
CA ASN A 21 25.85 -7.07 -17.84
C ASN A 21 24.83 -7.79 -18.75
N GLY A 22 24.10 -7.06 -19.60
CA GLY A 22 23.18 -7.62 -20.59
C GLY A 22 21.83 -8.11 -20.04
N LYS A 23 21.51 -7.88 -18.75
CA LYS A 23 20.20 -8.20 -18.16
C LYS A 23 19.22 -7.03 -18.34
N ASP A 24 17.98 -7.35 -18.71
CA ASP A 24 16.91 -6.37 -18.78
C ASP A 24 16.63 -5.79 -17.38
N TYR A 25 16.78 -4.48 -17.23
CA TYR A 25 16.35 -3.78 -16.03
C TYR A 25 14.86 -3.46 -16.17
N LEU A 26 14.03 -4.09 -15.34
CA LEU A 26 12.61 -3.76 -15.26
C LEU A 26 12.45 -2.66 -14.21
N MET A 27 12.03 -1.46 -14.63
CA MET A 27 11.64 -0.39 -13.71
C MET A 27 10.45 -0.88 -12.87
N ALA A 28 10.56 -0.80 -11.55
CA ALA A 28 9.45 -1.11 -10.65
C ALA A 28 8.80 0.18 -10.14
N THR A 29 7.51 0.12 -9.86
CA THR A 29 6.77 1.19 -9.18
C THR A 29 6.47 0.80 -7.74
N ILE A 30 6.80 1.69 -6.80
CA ILE A 30 6.49 1.55 -5.38
C ILE A 30 5.30 2.44 -5.03
N LEU A 31 4.33 1.89 -4.31
CA LEU A 31 3.35 2.68 -3.59
C LEU A 31 3.78 2.81 -2.12
N TYR A 32 4.20 4.01 -1.73
CA TYR A 32 4.64 4.34 -0.38
C TYR A 32 3.50 5.05 0.37
N VAL A 33 2.77 4.28 1.18
CA VAL A 33 1.59 4.71 1.92
C VAL A 33 1.94 5.03 3.36
N THR A 34 1.69 6.26 3.81
CA THR A 34 1.84 6.67 5.21
C THR A 34 0.47 6.85 5.87
N ALA A 35 0.33 6.30 7.07
CA ALA A 35 -0.83 6.48 7.94
C ALA A 35 -0.39 6.92 9.33
N ASN A 36 0.04 8.17 9.40
CA ASN A 36 0.47 8.80 10.62
C ASN A 36 0.03 10.26 10.67
N VAL A 37 -0.66 10.64 11.75
CA VAL A 37 -1.18 12.00 11.94
C VAL A 37 -0.08 12.96 12.37
N LYS A 38 1.01 12.43 12.94
CA LYS A 38 2.14 13.22 13.41
C LYS A 38 2.96 13.74 12.22
N ALA A 39 3.69 14.83 12.45
CA ALA A 39 4.76 15.23 11.55
C ALA A 39 5.91 14.22 11.61
N GLU A 40 6.69 14.09 10.53
CA GLU A 40 7.82 13.16 10.43
C GLU A 40 8.80 13.32 11.59
N ALA A 41 9.19 14.56 11.92
CA ALA A 41 10.11 14.84 13.04
C ALA A 41 9.60 14.37 14.42
N ALA A 42 8.28 14.11 14.56
CA ALA A 42 7.65 13.64 15.79
C ALA A 42 7.24 12.16 15.72
N SER A 43 7.67 11.42 14.70
CA SER A 43 7.29 10.03 14.46
C SER A 43 8.51 9.16 14.11
N ARG A 44 8.81 8.19 14.97
CA ARG A 44 9.87 7.21 14.72
C ARG A 44 9.56 6.34 13.50
N SER A 45 8.31 5.94 13.28
CA SER A 45 7.94 5.13 12.10
C SER A 45 8.07 5.90 10.80
N LEU A 46 7.67 7.17 10.76
CA LEU A 46 7.86 8.00 9.56
C LEU A 46 9.34 8.19 9.24
N LEU A 47 10.18 8.55 10.23
CA LEU A 47 11.63 8.68 10.04
C LEU A 47 12.24 7.39 9.48
N LEU A 48 11.96 6.24 10.12
CA LEU A 48 12.48 4.94 9.68
C LEU A 48 11.96 4.51 8.31
N GLY A 49 10.71 4.86 7.98
CA GLY A 49 10.12 4.61 6.67
C GLY A 49 10.79 5.43 5.57
N SER A 50 11.07 6.71 5.85
CA SER A 50 11.78 7.60 4.93
C SER A 50 13.22 7.12 4.70
N GLU A 51 13.93 6.72 5.75
CA GLU A 51 15.27 6.14 5.62
C GLU A 51 15.30 4.83 4.83
N PHE A 52 14.30 3.96 5.02
CA PHE A 52 14.13 2.76 4.20
C PHE A 52 13.97 3.13 2.72
N LEU A 53 13.09 4.09 2.42
CA LEU A 53 12.79 4.51 1.05
C LEU A 53 14.01 5.15 0.38
N GLU A 54 14.75 5.99 1.10
CA GLU A 54 15.99 6.61 0.63
C GLU A 54 17.05 5.57 0.28
N GLU A 55 17.32 4.61 1.19
CA GLU A 55 18.29 3.54 0.93
C GLU A 55 17.84 2.65 -0.24
N TYR A 56 16.54 2.34 -0.33
CA TYR A 56 15.98 1.59 -1.44
C TYR A 56 16.22 2.32 -2.77
N LEU A 57 15.89 3.61 -2.85
CA LEU A 57 16.01 4.40 -4.06
C LEU A 57 17.48 4.62 -4.45
N ARG A 58 18.37 4.73 -3.48
CA ARG A 58 19.82 4.78 -3.72
C ARG A 58 20.32 3.52 -4.45
N LEU A 59 19.73 2.36 -4.15
CA LEU A 59 20.07 1.07 -4.75
C LEU A 59 19.31 0.81 -6.06
N ASN A 60 18.11 1.38 -6.19
CA ASN A 60 17.21 1.22 -7.33
C ASN A 60 16.82 2.59 -7.92
N PRO A 61 17.78 3.37 -8.46
CA PRO A 61 17.57 4.79 -8.83
C PRO A 61 16.64 5.00 -10.03
N ARG A 62 16.20 3.92 -10.68
CA ARG A 62 15.26 3.94 -11.82
C ARG A 62 13.84 3.55 -11.42
N ASP A 63 13.64 3.13 -10.18
CA ASP A 63 12.31 2.77 -9.72
C ASP A 63 11.51 4.05 -9.40
N GLU A 64 10.22 4.01 -9.70
CA GLU A 64 9.32 5.13 -9.47
C GLU A 64 8.62 4.98 -8.12
N VAL A 65 8.39 6.09 -7.43
CA VAL A 65 7.69 6.10 -6.14
C VAL A 65 6.46 6.98 -6.23
N GLN A 66 5.34 6.39 -5.87
CA GLN A 66 4.08 7.08 -5.65
C GLN A 66 3.87 7.19 -4.15
N VAL A 67 3.98 8.41 -3.61
CA VAL A 67 3.74 8.70 -2.20
C VAL A 67 2.26 8.95 -2.00
N LEU A 68 1.67 8.36 -0.96
CA LEU A 68 0.30 8.58 -0.53
C LEU A 68 0.25 8.71 0.99
N ASP A 69 -0.09 9.89 1.48
CA ASP A 69 -0.32 10.19 2.89
C ASP A 69 -1.84 10.23 3.14
N VAL A 70 -2.38 9.25 3.88
CA VAL A 70 -3.84 9.14 4.07
C VAL A 70 -4.48 10.31 4.84
N TYR A 71 -3.68 11.15 5.51
CA TYR A 71 -4.16 12.35 6.21
C TYR A 71 -4.11 13.60 5.33
N ARG A 72 -3.24 13.64 4.31
CA ARG A 72 -3.05 14.80 3.43
C ARG A 72 -3.66 14.62 2.06
N ASP A 73 -3.57 13.40 1.53
CA ASP A 73 -4.22 13.03 0.28
C ASP A 73 -5.71 12.82 0.51
N SER A 74 -6.50 13.33 -0.44
CA SER A 74 -7.94 13.28 -0.33
C SER A 74 -8.44 11.86 -0.63
N ILE A 75 -8.55 11.04 0.43
CA ILE A 75 -9.14 9.70 0.35
C ILE A 75 -10.64 9.82 0.18
N GLN A 76 -11.16 9.24 -0.90
CA GLN A 76 -12.61 9.20 -1.11
C GLN A 76 -13.23 8.23 -0.10
N ARG A 77 -13.92 8.78 0.89
CA ARG A 77 -14.73 8.00 1.83
C ARG A 77 -15.89 7.31 1.11
N VAL A 78 -16.21 6.11 1.55
CA VAL A 78 -17.47 5.43 1.24
C VAL A 78 -18.61 6.09 2.01
N ASP A 79 -19.50 6.74 1.28
CA ASP A 79 -20.75 7.33 1.78
C ASP A 79 -21.95 6.84 0.97
N GLN A 80 -23.13 7.43 1.19
CA GLN A 80 -24.36 6.98 0.55
C GLN A 80 -24.29 7.06 -0.98
N ASP A 81 -23.69 8.10 -1.53
CA ASP A 81 -23.57 8.27 -2.99
C ASP A 81 -22.66 7.18 -3.57
N VAL A 82 -21.55 6.87 -2.89
CA VAL A 82 -20.66 5.78 -3.29
C VAL A 82 -21.39 4.43 -3.27
N LEU A 83 -22.13 4.14 -2.20
CA LEU A 83 -22.88 2.88 -2.07
C LEU A 83 -23.98 2.74 -3.13
N ASN A 84 -24.69 3.83 -3.42
CA ASN A 84 -25.70 3.87 -4.48
C ASN A 84 -25.04 3.62 -5.85
N ALA A 85 -23.97 4.34 -6.16
CA ALA A 85 -23.24 4.20 -7.40
C ALA A 85 -22.73 2.77 -7.62
N TRP A 86 -22.12 2.17 -6.59
CA TRP A 86 -21.64 0.78 -6.65
C TRP A 86 -22.77 -0.19 -6.95
N THR A 87 -23.87 -0.13 -6.18
CA THR A 87 -25.01 -1.04 -6.36
C THR A 87 -25.59 -0.97 -7.77
N ARG A 88 -25.65 0.23 -8.35
CA ARG A 88 -26.14 0.45 -9.72
C ARG A 88 -25.18 -0.12 -10.76
N VAL A 89 -23.88 0.13 -10.62
CA VAL A 89 -22.85 -0.42 -11.51
C VAL A 89 -22.80 -1.95 -11.44
N GLU A 90 -22.92 -2.54 -10.26
CA GLU A 90 -22.97 -4.00 -10.06
C GLU A 90 -24.20 -4.64 -10.75
N ARG A 91 -25.31 -3.89 -10.88
CA ARG A 91 -26.51 -4.33 -11.61
C ARG A 91 -26.38 -4.15 -13.13
N GLY A 92 -25.26 -3.65 -13.61
CA GLY A 92 -25.02 -3.39 -15.03
C GLY A 92 -25.67 -2.11 -15.55
N GLU A 93 -26.07 -1.18 -14.66
CA GLU A 93 -26.51 0.15 -15.11
C GLU A 93 -25.33 0.89 -15.74
N ASP A 94 -25.61 1.64 -16.81
CA ASP A 94 -24.60 2.46 -17.47
C ASP A 94 -24.11 3.55 -16.50
N HIS A 95 -22.79 3.61 -16.34
CA HIS A 95 -22.09 4.63 -15.54
C HIS A 95 -22.45 6.07 -15.95
N ALA A 96 -22.88 6.30 -17.19
CA ALA A 96 -23.37 7.59 -17.66
C ALA A 96 -24.71 8.01 -17.02
N LEU A 97 -25.46 7.08 -16.42
CA LEU A 97 -26.74 7.33 -15.74
C LEU A 97 -26.56 7.66 -14.25
N LEU A 98 -25.33 7.64 -13.73
CA LEU A 98 -25.01 8.12 -12.40
C LEU A 98 -25.11 9.64 -12.36
N SER A 99 -25.56 10.19 -11.22
CA SER A 99 -25.46 11.62 -10.96
C SER A 99 -24.01 12.08 -11.02
N ASP A 100 -23.79 13.39 -11.22
CA ASP A 100 -22.43 13.94 -11.31
C ASP A 100 -21.61 13.67 -10.05
N GLU A 101 -22.24 13.72 -8.87
CA GLU A 101 -21.60 13.47 -7.58
C GLU A 101 -21.25 11.99 -7.39
N GLU A 102 -22.20 11.08 -7.62
CA GLU A 102 -21.97 9.62 -7.61
C GLU A 102 -20.82 9.24 -8.53
N ARG A 103 -20.85 9.77 -9.76
CA ARG A 103 -19.83 9.55 -10.78
C ARG A 103 -18.48 10.10 -10.34
N HIS A 104 -18.43 11.30 -9.78
CA HIS A 104 -17.19 11.89 -9.30
C HIS A 104 -16.54 11.02 -8.20
N LYS A 105 -17.31 10.65 -7.18
CA LYS A 105 -16.81 9.86 -6.04
C LYS A 105 -16.37 8.47 -6.46
N ILE A 106 -17.18 7.73 -7.22
CA ILE A 106 -16.83 6.36 -7.60
C ILE A 106 -15.57 6.31 -8.49
N ASN A 107 -15.40 7.28 -9.39
CA ASN A 107 -14.19 7.37 -10.20
C ASN A 107 -12.93 7.65 -9.37
N ARG A 108 -13.04 8.39 -8.26
CA ARG A 108 -11.90 8.59 -7.35
C ARG A 108 -11.51 7.30 -6.66
N ILE A 109 -12.48 6.52 -6.20
CA ILE A 109 -12.23 5.18 -5.63
C ILE A 109 -11.57 4.27 -6.68
N TRP A 110 -12.10 4.24 -7.90
CA TRP A 110 -11.52 3.42 -8.96
C TRP A 110 -10.09 3.82 -9.30
N ARG A 111 -9.76 5.12 -9.30
CA ARG A 111 -8.36 5.57 -9.48
C ARG A 111 -7.43 5.07 -8.38
N MET A 112 -7.89 5.02 -7.12
CA MET A 112 -7.09 4.49 -6.02
C MET A 112 -6.88 2.98 -6.15
N ALA A 113 -7.94 2.24 -6.46
CA ALA A 113 -7.86 0.81 -6.78
C ALA A 113 -6.91 0.53 -7.95
N ASP A 114 -7.01 1.29 -9.05
CA ASP A 114 -6.17 1.13 -10.22
C ASP A 114 -4.70 1.52 -9.94
N GLN A 115 -4.46 2.56 -9.13
CA GLN A 115 -3.13 2.92 -8.66
C GLN A 115 -2.48 1.74 -7.93
N PHE A 116 -3.22 1.13 -7.01
CA PHE A 116 -2.75 -0.03 -6.26
C PHE A 116 -2.38 -1.20 -7.17
N LEU A 117 -3.20 -1.52 -8.18
CA LEU A 117 -2.92 -2.62 -9.12
C LEU A 117 -1.70 -2.38 -10.01
N ARG A 118 -1.46 -1.11 -10.38
CA ARG A 118 -0.35 -0.73 -11.26
C ARG A 118 1.01 -0.86 -10.57
N CYS A 119 1.07 -0.71 -9.25
CA CYS A 119 2.31 -0.80 -8.50
C CYS A 119 2.82 -2.24 -8.37
N ASP A 120 4.13 -2.39 -8.16
CA ASP A 120 4.81 -3.67 -8.05
C ASP A 120 5.19 -3.99 -6.60
N LYS A 121 5.47 -2.94 -5.81
CA LYS A 121 5.85 -3.01 -4.40
C LYS A 121 5.00 -2.07 -3.57
N TYR A 122 4.67 -2.49 -2.35
CA TYR A 122 3.85 -1.70 -1.42
C TYR A 122 4.60 -1.49 -0.11
N VAL A 123 4.70 -0.26 0.35
CA VAL A 123 5.29 0.06 1.64
C VAL A 123 4.23 0.78 2.46
N PHE A 124 3.87 0.22 3.60
CA PHE A 124 2.90 0.79 4.52
C PHE A 124 3.62 1.21 5.79
N VAL A 125 3.59 2.49 6.11
CA VAL A 125 4.14 3.04 7.35
C VAL A 125 2.97 3.51 8.20
N THR A 126 2.67 2.78 9.27
CA THR A 126 1.49 3.05 10.09
C THR A 126 1.84 3.06 11.58
N HIS A 127 1.01 3.71 12.39
CA HIS A 127 1.13 3.70 13.86
C HIS A 127 -0.18 3.27 14.50
N SER A 128 -0.14 2.84 15.76
CA SER A 128 -1.35 2.64 16.56
C SER A 128 -1.91 3.98 17.04
N LEU A 129 -3.19 4.22 16.79
CA LEU A 129 -3.99 5.32 17.33
C LEU A 129 -5.21 4.72 18.02
N ASN A 130 -5.34 4.91 19.35
CA ASN A 130 -6.41 4.28 20.14
C ASN A 130 -6.50 2.75 19.92
N LEU A 131 -5.40 2.04 20.19
CA LEU A 131 -5.20 0.58 20.09
C LEU A 131 -4.70 0.05 18.74
N TRP A 132 -5.27 0.47 17.61
CA TRP A 132 -5.00 -0.13 16.29
C TRP A 132 -4.73 0.93 15.21
N LEU A 133 -4.88 0.57 13.93
CA LEU A 133 -4.71 1.47 12.80
C LEU A 133 -5.63 2.70 12.89
N PRO A 134 -5.18 3.87 12.38
CA PRO A 134 -6.05 5.03 12.28
C PRO A 134 -7.23 4.79 11.34
N ALA A 135 -8.36 5.46 11.60
CA ALA A 135 -9.58 5.30 10.80
C ALA A 135 -9.35 5.69 9.33
N GLU A 136 -8.48 6.66 9.08
CA GLU A 136 -8.06 7.14 7.77
C GLU A 136 -7.42 6.02 6.93
N PHE A 137 -6.63 5.16 7.57
CA PHE A 137 -6.05 4.00 6.88
C PHE A 137 -7.14 2.99 6.48
N LYS A 138 -8.16 2.79 7.31
CA LYS A 138 -9.30 1.95 6.96
C LYS A 138 -10.08 2.53 5.77
N MET A 139 -10.26 3.85 5.71
CA MET A 139 -10.88 4.50 4.55
C MET A 139 -10.06 4.28 3.27
N TYR A 140 -8.73 4.33 3.36
CA TYR A 140 -7.85 4.02 2.22
C TYR A 140 -7.99 2.56 1.77
N VAL A 141 -8.07 1.61 2.71
CA VAL A 141 -8.32 0.21 2.39
C VAL A 141 -9.67 0.03 1.70
N ASP A 142 -10.73 0.70 2.17
CA ASP A 142 -12.05 0.66 1.51
C ASP A 142 -12.04 1.23 0.09
N ALA A 143 -11.24 2.29 -0.15
CA ALA A 143 -11.06 2.85 -1.49
C ALA A 143 -10.17 2.00 -2.41
N THR A 144 -9.47 1.00 -1.87
CA THR A 144 -8.58 0.10 -2.62
C THR A 144 -9.21 -1.26 -2.86
N CYS A 145 -9.96 -1.79 -1.89
CA CYS A 145 -10.63 -3.09 -1.96
C CYS A 145 -11.97 -2.97 -2.67
N VAL A 146 -11.95 -3.07 -4.00
CA VAL A 146 -13.12 -2.87 -4.85
C VAL A 146 -13.45 -4.16 -5.59
N LEU A 147 -14.69 -4.62 -5.41
CA LEU A 147 -15.21 -5.82 -6.08
C LEU A 147 -15.13 -5.65 -7.61
N ASP A 148 -14.75 -6.73 -8.28
CA ASP A 148 -14.51 -6.81 -9.73
C ASP A 148 -13.45 -5.84 -10.26
N ARG A 149 -12.63 -5.25 -9.38
CA ARG A 149 -11.45 -4.46 -9.73
C ARG A 149 -10.18 -4.99 -9.09
N THR A 150 -10.10 -5.03 -7.76
CA THR A 150 -8.89 -5.53 -7.06
C THR A 150 -9.04 -6.95 -6.54
N TYR A 151 -10.28 -7.42 -6.41
CA TYR A 151 -10.61 -8.82 -6.17
C TYR A 151 -11.98 -9.16 -6.76
N ARG A 152 -12.27 -10.45 -6.90
CA ARG A 152 -13.59 -10.98 -7.27
C ARG A 152 -14.04 -12.05 -6.28
N LEU A 153 -15.34 -12.33 -6.24
CA LEU A 153 -15.89 -13.44 -5.48
C LEU A 153 -16.16 -14.62 -6.42
N THR A 154 -15.74 -15.81 -6.00
CA THR A 154 -15.95 -17.07 -6.73
C THR A 154 -16.63 -18.09 -5.81
N PRO A 155 -17.18 -19.20 -6.34
CA PRO A 155 -17.69 -20.28 -5.51
C PRO A 155 -16.65 -20.86 -4.52
N ASN A 156 -15.36 -20.68 -4.79
CA ASN A 156 -14.25 -21.15 -3.95
C ASN A 156 -13.71 -20.07 -2.99
N GLY A 157 -14.38 -18.90 -2.90
CA GLY A 157 -13.96 -17.76 -2.08
C GLY A 157 -13.45 -16.58 -2.90
N SER A 158 -12.83 -15.62 -2.22
CA SER A 158 -12.28 -14.42 -2.86
C SER A 158 -10.99 -14.72 -3.64
N GLU A 159 -10.85 -14.06 -4.78
CA GLU A 159 -9.68 -14.14 -5.64
C GLU A 159 -9.20 -12.73 -5.99
N GLY A 160 -8.03 -12.35 -5.46
CA GLY A 160 -7.39 -11.08 -5.75
C GLY A 160 -6.73 -11.01 -7.12
N MET A 161 -6.76 -9.83 -7.75
CA MET A 161 -6.22 -9.62 -9.09
C MET A 161 -4.68 -9.60 -9.15
N LEU A 162 -4.02 -9.54 -8.00
CA LEU A 162 -2.55 -9.63 -7.92
C LEU A 162 -2.03 -11.05 -7.80
N ARG A 163 -2.92 -12.05 -7.73
CA ARG A 163 -2.55 -13.45 -7.54
C ARG A 163 -1.64 -13.94 -8.68
N GLY A 164 -0.55 -14.59 -8.31
CA GLY A 164 0.44 -15.11 -9.27
C GLY A 164 1.41 -14.07 -9.83
N LEU A 165 1.23 -12.78 -9.50
CA LEU A 165 2.19 -11.73 -9.80
C LEU A 165 3.26 -11.64 -8.70
N PRO A 166 4.50 -11.24 -9.03
CA PRO A 166 5.59 -11.13 -8.06
C PRO A 166 5.48 -9.85 -7.21
N ARG A 167 4.30 -9.60 -6.64
CA ARG A 167 4.02 -8.45 -5.78
C ARG A 167 4.54 -8.71 -4.38
N LYS A 168 5.11 -7.66 -3.77
CA LYS A 168 5.61 -7.72 -2.40
C LYS A 168 5.21 -6.49 -1.60
N SER A 169 5.10 -6.65 -0.29
CA SER A 169 4.81 -5.55 0.63
C SER A 169 5.75 -5.53 1.83
N LEU A 170 6.00 -4.33 2.35
CA LEU A 170 6.58 -4.09 3.67
C LEU A 170 5.56 -3.34 4.52
N HIS A 171 5.21 -3.87 5.68
CA HIS A 171 4.47 -3.13 6.71
C HIS A 171 5.40 -2.77 7.85
N LEU A 172 5.77 -1.49 7.94
CA LEU A 172 6.40 -0.90 9.10
C LEU A 172 5.32 -0.36 10.03
N HIS A 173 5.14 -0.99 11.19
CA HIS A 173 4.11 -0.63 12.15
C HIS A 173 4.70 -0.20 13.49
N ALA A 174 4.45 1.04 13.90
CA ALA A 174 4.66 1.47 15.27
C ALA A 174 3.47 1.06 16.14
N ALA A 175 3.61 -0.07 16.84
CA ALA A 175 2.64 -0.56 17.81
C ALA A 175 2.57 0.35 19.05
N THR A 176 1.54 0.19 19.86
CA THR A 176 1.47 0.83 21.18
C THR A 176 2.71 0.53 22.03
N ALA A 177 3.21 1.55 22.75
CA ALA A 177 4.31 1.38 23.71
C ALA A 177 3.90 0.59 24.96
N TYR A 178 2.60 0.40 25.18
CA TYR A 178 2.05 -0.17 26.39
C TYR A 178 1.47 -1.56 26.16
N SER A 179 1.58 -2.42 27.17
CA SER A 179 0.95 -3.75 27.15
C SER A 179 -0.58 -3.61 27.14
N LEU A 180 -1.25 -4.38 26.28
CA LEU A 180 -2.71 -4.46 26.20
C LEU A 180 -3.27 -5.58 27.10
N ALA A 181 -2.67 -5.81 28.26
CA ALA A 181 -3.10 -6.83 29.23
C ALA A 181 -3.26 -8.26 28.64
N GLY A 182 -2.43 -8.61 27.66
CA GLY A 182 -2.47 -9.90 26.96
C GLY A 182 -3.26 -9.90 25.65
N GLU A 183 -4.00 -8.83 25.36
CA GLU A 183 -4.64 -8.63 24.07
C GLU A 183 -3.61 -8.38 22.96
N ARG A 184 -3.96 -8.79 21.75
CA ARG A 184 -3.08 -8.68 20.58
C ARG A 184 -3.47 -7.49 19.72
N ASP A 185 -2.46 -6.74 19.28
CA ASP A 185 -2.62 -5.75 18.22
C ASP A 185 -3.11 -6.41 16.93
N GLN A 186 -4.23 -5.92 16.39
CA GLN A 186 -4.86 -6.45 15.18
C GLN A 186 -4.43 -5.72 13.91
N SER A 187 -3.65 -4.64 14.00
CA SER A 187 -3.25 -3.80 12.88
C SER A 187 -2.51 -4.58 11.80
N VAL A 188 -1.50 -5.36 12.20
CA VAL A 188 -0.73 -6.21 11.29
C VAL A 188 -1.57 -7.35 10.73
N ALA A 189 -2.37 -8.00 11.58
CA ALA A 189 -3.21 -9.12 11.17
C ALA A 189 -4.27 -8.67 10.14
N TYR A 190 -4.86 -7.50 10.35
CA TYR A 190 -5.83 -6.88 9.45
C TYR A 190 -5.21 -6.61 8.07
N LEU A 191 -4.11 -5.86 8.01
CA LEU A 191 -3.48 -5.53 6.73
C LEU A 191 -2.98 -6.79 6.01
N ARG A 192 -2.40 -7.75 6.73
CA ARG A 192 -1.98 -9.03 6.16
C ARG A 192 -3.16 -9.78 5.54
N SER A 193 -4.29 -9.83 6.22
CA SER A 193 -5.51 -10.46 5.70
C SER A 193 -6.00 -9.78 4.42
N VAL A 194 -6.04 -8.44 4.42
CA VAL A 194 -6.41 -7.65 3.23
C VAL A 194 -5.48 -7.96 2.05
N LEU A 195 -4.17 -7.88 2.26
CA LEU A 195 -3.17 -8.13 1.21
C LEU A 195 -3.22 -9.58 0.68
N ASN A 196 -3.53 -10.55 1.55
CA ASN A 196 -3.78 -11.93 1.12
C ASN A 196 -5.00 -12.04 0.20
N VAL A 197 -6.10 -11.37 0.55
CA VAL A 197 -7.31 -11.33 -0.30
C VAL A 197 -6.99 -10.71 -1.66
N LEU A 198 -6.23 -9.61 -1.68
CA LEU A 198 -5.83 -8.92 -2.92
C LEU A 198 -4.79 -9.69 -3.75
N GLY A 199 -4.12 -10.69 -3.17
CA GLY A 199 -3.19 -11.59 -3.87
C GLY A 199 -1.72 -11.23 -3.74
N VAL A 200 -1.33 -10.39 -2.77
CA VAL A 200 0.08 -10.05 -2.50
C VAL A 200 0.75 -11.19 -1.73
N ALA A 201 1.59 -11.95 -2.42
CA ALA A 201 2.15 -13.20 -1.88
C ALA A 201 3.30 -12.99 -0.88
N HIS A 202 4.17 -11.98 -1.11
CA HIS A 202 5.37 -11.77 -0.30
C HIS A 202 5.16 -10.58 0.64
N GLN A 203 4.99 -10.84 1.94
CA GLN A 203 4.68 -9.80 2.90
C GLN A 203 5.69 -9.80 4.04
N GLU A 204 6.45 -8.70 4.14
CA GLU A 204 7.35 -8.43 5.25
C GLU A 204 6.65 -7.55 6.29
N THR A 205 6.97 -7.79 7.55
CA THR A 205 6.50 -6.95 8.67
C THR A 205 7.68 -6.58 9.56
N VAL A 206 7.75 -5.29 9.89
CA VAL A 206 8.69 -4.72 10.85
C VAL A 206 7.87 -3.99 11.91
N LEU A 207 8.03 -4.42 13.16
CA LEU A 207 7.37 -3.83 14.30
C LEU A 207 8.33 -2.87 15.00
N LEU A 208 7.78 -1.75 15.46
CA LEU A 208 8.43 -0.78 16.33
C LEU A 208 7.52 -0.56 17.54
N LYS A 209 8.07 -0.56 18.76
CA LYS A 209 7.28 -0.24 19.95
C LYS A 209 7.26 1.26 20.19
N GLY A 210 6.08 1.86 20.08
CA GLY A 210 5.86 3.28 20.30
C GLY A 210 6.39 4.14 19.15
N ASP A 211 5.59 5.12 18.76
CA ASP A 211 5.94 6.00 17.64
C ASP A 211 6.60 7.32 18.07
N ASP A 212 6.55 7.63 19.36
CA ASP A 212 7.07 8.90 19.89
C ASP A 212 8.59 8.84 20.09
N PRO A 213 9.38 9.75 19.47
CA PRO A 213 10.83 9.83 19.66
C PRO A 213 11.27 10.02 21.11
N GLU A 214 10.45 10.65 21.96
CA GLU A 214 10.83 11.00 23.34
C GLU A 214 10.66 9.83 24.32
N THR A 215 9.79 8.87 24.00
CA THR A 215 9.46 7.75 24.89
C THR A 215 10.01 6.39 24.43
N GLY A 216 10.58 6.35 23.22
CA GLY A 216 11.09 5.13 22.60
C GLY A 216 12.50 4.72 23.05
N SER A 217 12.79 3.43 23.01
CA SER A 217 14.16 2.93 23.21
C SER A 217 15.02 3.20 21.98
N TRP A 218 16.20 3.80 22.18
CA TRP A 218 17.15 4.03 21.09
C TRP A 218 17.77 2.73 20.55
N GLU A 219 18.05 1.75 21.43
CA GLU A 219 18.57 0.44 21.01
C GLU A 219 17.57 -0.32 20.13
N GLU A 220 16.28 -0.27 20.49
CA GLU A 220 15.21 -0.84 19.65
C GLU A 220 15.11 -0.09 18.32
N TYR A 221 15.17 1.25 18.35
CA TYR A 221 15.14 2.07 17.14
C TYR A 221 16.24 1.65 16.16
N GLU A 222 17.49 1.54 16.62
CA GLU A 222 18.62 1.13 15.77
C GLU A 222 18.50 -0.32 15.28
N THR A 223 17.94 -1.21 16.09
CA THR A 223 17.67 -2.59 15.67
C THR A 223 16.66 -2.63 14.53
N VAL A 224 15.55 -1.89 14.65
CA VAL A 224 14.52 -1.76 13.61
C VAL A 224 15.11 -1.10 12.37
N ARG A 225 15.87 -0.03 12.54
CA ARG A 225 16.56 0.70 11.48
C ARG A 225 17.49 -0.21 10.68
N SER A 226 18.37 -0.94 11.36
CA SER A 226 19.28 -1.90 10.74
C SER A 226 18.54 -2.97 9.94
N LYS A 227 17.44 -3.50 10.47
CA LYS A 227 16.57 -4.46 9.75
C LYS A 227 15.97 -3.85 8.49
N LEU A 228 15.46 -2.62 8.56
CA LEU A 228 14.88 -1.91 7.41
C LEU A 228 15.93 -1.64 6.33
N LEU A 229 17.11 -1.15 6.70
CA LEU A 229 18.20 -0.92 5.74
C LEU A 229 18.71 -2.22 5.11
N GLY A 230 18.67 -3.33 5.85
CA GLY A 230 18.90 -4.67 5.31
C GLY A 230 17.84 -5.06 4.28
N LEU A 231 16.55 -4.87 4.62
CA LEU A 231 15.44 -5.15 3.72
C LEU A 231 15.51 -4.31 2.44
N ALA A 232 15.86 -3.02 2.53
CA ALA A 232 15.97 -2.12 1.38
C ALA A 232 16.89 -2.65 0.27
N ARG A 233 17.88 -3.49 0.63
CA ARG A 233 18.81 -4.13 -0.31
C ARG A 233 18.23 -5.31 -1.08
N THR A 234 17.17 -5.91 -0.55
CA THR A 234 16.56 -7.16 -1.07
C THR A 234 15.09 -7.01 -1.45
N PHE A 235 14.48 -5.88 -1.09
CA PHE A 235 13.11 -5.52 -1.40
C PHE A 235 12.99 -5.25 -2.91
#